data_AF-A0A135VM12-F1
#
_entry.id   AF-A0A135VM12-F1
#
_cell.length_a   1.000
_cell.length_b   1.000
_cell.length_c   1.000
_cell.angle_alpha   90.00
_cell.angle_beta   90.00
_cell.angle_gamma   90.00
#
_symmetry.space_group_name_H-M   'P 1'
#
loop_
_entity.id
_entity.type
_entity.pdbx_description
1 polymer ?
#
loop_
_entity_poly.entity_id
_entity_poly.type
_entity_poly.pdbx_seq_one_letter_code
_entity_poly.pdbx_strand_id
1 'polypeptide(L)'
;MKLVSKKTQKKRKPRVSGATRTLLKRFKDAVKEADEHLENEEFQQAMALYYDASQSADEMCERFLTLLMKTAPSPDYRTLLMEILSWRLRYLTAQYDYHLAVAQTLTGLPREEWIARLETLLVLSQTWVGKLLPIIQEVADPRLVKRIRELLVDWVSGIRNLVAKLKSWGMASAQASRVLEWAIDNGID
;
A
#
# COMPACT_ATOMS: atom_id res chain seq x y z
N MET A 1 2.05 17.05 -61.77
CA MET A 1 2.94 16.68 -60.66
C MET A 1 2.69 17.61 -59.47
N LYS A 2 2.09 17.11 -58.39
CA LYS A 2 2.02 17.82 -57.10
C LYS A 2 2.66 16.93 -56.03
N LEU A 3 3.78 17.41 -55.49
CA LEU A 3 4.52 16.80 -54.39
C LEU A 3 3.69 16.91 -53.11
N VAL A 4 3.17 15.78 -52.61
CA VAL A 4 2.55 15.70 -51.28
C VAL A 4 3.65 15.45 -50.26
N SER A 5 3.89 16.47 -49.43
CA SER A 5 4.82 16.48 -48.31
C SER A 5 4.49 15.37 -47.30
N LYS A 6 5.47 14.49 -47.04
CA LYS A 6 5.46 13.54 -45.92
C LYS A 6 5.60 14.33 -44.61
N LYS A 7 4.47 14.57 -43.92
CA LYS A 7 4.49 14.98 -42.51
C LYS A 7 5.00 13.81 -41.66
N THR A 8 6.23 13.94 -41.20
CA THR A 8 6.84 13.13 -40.15
C THR A 8 5.99 13.23 -38.87
N GLN A 9 5.26 12.15 -38.54
CA GLN A 9 4.66 11.97 -37.23
C GLN A 9 5.79 11.87 -36.19
N LYS A 10 6.11 12.99 -35.54
CA LYS A 10 6.88 12.99 -34.29
C LYS A 10 6.10 12.16 -33.27
N LYS A 11 6.62 10.97 -32.92
CA LYS A 11 6.19 10.19 -31.75
C LYS A 11 6.19 11.12 -30.54
N ARG A 12 5.01 11.52 -30.06
CA ARG A 12 4.85 12.23 -28.78
C ARG A 12 5.32 11.28 -27.69
N LYS A 13 6.47 11.57 -27.06
CA LYS A 13 6.83 10.94 -25.79
C LYS A 13 5.67 11.19 -24.80
N PRO A 14 5.20 10.17 -24.07
CA PRO A 14 4.16 10.37 -23.08
C PRO A 14 4.63 11.43 -22.09
N ARG A 15 3.85 12.49 -21.96
CA ARG A 15 4.12 13.61 -21.06
C ARG A 15 3.91 13.07 -19.64
N VAL A 16 4.98 12.67 -18.97
CA VAL A 16 4.94 12.36 -17.52
C VAL A 16 4.27 13.58 -16.86
N SER A 17 3.15 13.37 -16.18
CA SER A 17 2.37 14.46 -15.60
C SER A 17 3.28 15.28 -14.67
N GLY A 18 3.16 16.61 -14.67
CA GLY A 18 3.98 17.48 -13.82
C GLY A 18 3.92 17.08 -12.34
N ALA A 19 2.77 16.55 -11.91
CA ALA A 19 2.56 16.04 -10.56
C ALA A 19 3.44 14.84 -10.19
N THR A 20 3.68 13.88 -11.10
CA THR A 20 4.55 12.73 -10.78
C THR A 20 6.02 13.14 -10.69
N ARG A 21 6.45 14.13 -11.48
CA ARG A 21 7.81 14.66 -11.40
C ARG A 21 8.05 15.40 -10.09
N THR A 22 7.08 16.20 -9.65
CA THR A 22 7.14 16.88 -8.35
C THR A 22 7.23 15.88 -7.20
N LEU A 23 6.43 14.82 -7.26
CA LEU A 23 6.45 13.77 -6.23
C LEU A 23 7.79 13.05 -6.16
N LEU A 24 8.36 12.68 -7.31
CA LEU A 24 9.68 12.06 -7.38
C LEU A 24 10.77 12.99 -6.84
N LYS A 25 10.66 14.30 -7.09
CA LYS A 25 11.57 15.28 -6.54
C LYS A 25 11.46 15.32 -5.01
N ARG A 26 10.25 15.46 -4.46
CA ARG A 26 10.01 15.45 -3.00
C ARG A 26 10.58 14.19 -2.35
N PHE A 27 10.34 13.02 -2.96
CA PHE A 27 10.90 11.76 -2.49
C PHE A 27 12.43 11.80 -2.41
N LYS A 28 13.10 12.23 -3.48
CA LYS A 28 14.57 12.26 -3.55
C LYS A 28 15.17 13.27 -2.58
N ASP A 29 14.57 14.45 -2.48
CA ASP A 29 15.02 15.51 -1.60
C ASP A 29 14.91 15.05 -0.14
N ALA A 30 13.76 14.46 0.25
CA ALA A 30 13.55 13.93 1.60
C ALA A 30 14.52 12.78 1.95
N VAL A 31 14.78 11.84 1.04
CA VAL A 31 15.76 10.77 1.29
C VAL A 31 17.16 11.34 1.48
N LYS A 32 17.57 12.28 0.63
CA LYS A 32 18.89 12.91 0.71
C LYS A 32 19.06 13.67 2.03
N GLU A 33 18.08 14.46 2.42
CA GLU A 33 18.09 15.19 3.70
C GLU A 33 18.06 14.21 4.88
N ALA A 34 17.29 13.12 4.79
CA ALA A 34 17.26 12.09 5.84
C ALA A 34 18.63 11.43 6.05
N ASP A 35 19.32 11.08 4.96
CA ASP A 35 20.66 10.50 5.01
C ASP A 35 21.66 11.48 5.65
N GLU A 36 21.58 12.77 5.32
CA GLU A 36 22.42 13.82 5.93
C GLU A 36 22.16 13.97 7.45
N HIS A 37 20.90 13.97 7.87
CA HIS A 37 20.54 13.99 9.29
C HIS A 37 21.01 12.72 10.01
N LEU A 38 20.96 11.56 9.36
CA LEU A 38 21.41 10.29 9.92
C LEU A 38 22.93 10.28 10.15
N GLU A 39 23.71 10.80 9.20
CA GLU A 39 25.17 10.97 9.33
C GLU A 39 25.55 11.90 10.49
N ASN A 40 24.70 12.87 10.81
CA ASN A 40 24.88 13.81 11.93
C ASN A 40 24.27 13.32 13.25
N GLU A 41 23.83 12.06 13.34
CA GLU A 41 23.17 11.48 14.52
C GLU A 41 21.84 12.16 14.92
N GLU A 42 21.23 12.91 14.00
CA GLU A 42 19.93 13.58 14.18
C GLU A 42 18.78 12.63 13.84
N PHE A 43 18.70 11.52 14.60
CA PHE A 43 17.84 10.38 14.27
C PHE A 43 16.34 10.69 14.17
N GLN A 44 15.83 11.61 14.98
CA GLN A 44 14.40 11.96 14.96
C GLN A 44 14.03 12.68 13.66
N GLN A 45 14.88 13.60 13.22
CA GLN A 45 14.73 14.35 11.97
C GLN A 45 14.87 13.42 10.76
N ALA A 46 15.89 12.54 10.77
CA ALA A 46 16.07 11.52 9.74
C ALA A 46 14.84 10.61 9.62
N MET A 47 14.30 10.12 10.74
CA MET A 47 13.09 9.31 10.76
C MET A 47 11.87 10.04 10.18
N ALA A 48 11.67 11.32 10.53
CA ALA A 48 10.55 12.10 10.00
C ALA A 48 10.65 12.27 8.48
N LEU A 49 11.85 12.52 7.95
CA LEU A 49 12.09 12.66 6.52
C LEU A 49 11.95 11.33 5.76
N TYR A 50 12.42 10.22 6.32
CA TYR A 50 12.16 8.90 5.73
C TYR A 50 10.66 8.56 5.71
N TYR A 51 9.92 8.97 6.74
CA TYR A 51 8.46 8.82 6.74
C TYR A 51 7.83 9.63 5.59
N ASP A 52 8.23 10.89 5.40
CA ASP A 52 7.79 11.74 4.29
C ASP A 52 8.14 11.14 2.91
N ALA A 53 9.33 10.55 2.78
CA ALA A 53 9.74 9.82 1.60
C ALA A 53 8.84 8.60 1.37
N SER A 54 8.52 7.83 2.42
CA SER A 54 7.63 6.67 2.32
C SER A 54 6.23 7.05 1.84
N GLN A 55 5.68 8.17 2.31
CA GLN A 55 4.39 8.68 1.85
C GLN A 55 4.41 9.06 0.36
N SER A 56 5.50 9.71 -0.08
CA SER A 56 5.70 10.04 -1.49
C SER A 56 5.82 8.79 -2.35
N ALA A 57 6.51 7.75 -1.88
CA ALA A 57 6.62 6.47 -2.58
C ALA A 57 5.25 5.78 -2.71
N ASP A 58 4.43 5.83 -1.67
CA ASP A 58 3.09 5.25 -1.64
C ASP A 58 2.15 5.93 -2.65
N GLU A 59 2.15 7.26 -2.72
CA GLU A 59 1.35 7.99 -3.71
C GLU A 59 1.82 7.70 -5.16
N MET A 60 3.14 7.57 -5.38
CA MET A 60 3.70 7.17 -6.67
C MET A 60 3.23 5.77 -7.07
N CYS A 61 3.28 4.82 -6.13
CA CYS A 61 2.82 3.45 -6.31
C CYS A 61 1.33 3.41 -6.63
N GLU A 62 0.52 4.20 -5.94
CA GLU A 62 -0.92 4.25 -6.17
C GLU A 62 -1.27 4.77 -7.58
N ARG A 63 -0.57 5.82 -8.03
CA ARG A 63 -0.71 6.35 -9.39
C ARG A 63 -0.31 5.31 -10.43
N PHE A 64 0.79 4.60 -10.20
CA PHE A 64 1.25 3.53 -11.08
C PHE A 64 0.23 2.39 -11.18
N LEU A 65 -0.30 1.93 -10.04
CA LEU A 65 -1.26 0.83 -10.01
C LEU A 65 -2.60 1.22 -10.62
N THR A 66 -3.06 2.46 -10.41
CA THR A 66 -4.25 2.99 -11.08
C THR A 66 -4.10 3.00 -12.60
N LEU A 67 -2.91 3.37 -13.09
CA LEU A 67 -2.61 3.31 -14.52
C LEU A 67 -2.59 1.87 -15.02
N LEU A 68 -1.88 0.97 -14.31
CA LEU A 68 -1.83 -0.45 -14.66
C LEU A 68 -3.22 -1.06 -14.74
N MET A 69 -4.09 -0.83 -13.74
CA MET A 69 -5.47 -1.30 -13.73
C MET A 69 -6.27 -0.82 -14.96
N LYS A 70 -6.06 0.43 -15.39
CA LYS A 70 -6.75 1.01 -16.55
C LYS A 70 -6.24 0.49 -17.89
N THR A 71 -4.95 0.11 -17.95
CA THR A 71 -4.28 -0.21 -19.21
C THR A 71 -3.98 -1.69 -19.39
N ALA A 72 -4.25 -2.54 -18.39
CA ALA A 72 -3.94 -3.98 -18.40
C ALA A 72 -4.68 -4.69 -19.55
N PRO A 73 -4.02 -4.95 -20.69
CA PRO A 73 -4.69 -5.38 -21.90
C PRO A 73 -4.67 -6.90 -22.07
N SER A 74 -3.97 -7.63 -21.20
CA SER A 74 -3.80 -9.09 -21.31
C SER A 74 -3.86 -9.80 -19.96
N PRO A 75 -4.13 -11.13 -19.96
CA PRO A 75 -4.07 -11.97 -18.76
C PRO A 75 -2.73 -11.92 -18.02
N ASP A 76 -1.61 -11.75 -18.73
CA ASP A 76 -0.28 -11.66 -18.11
C ASP A 76 -0.13 -10.39 -17.27
N TYR A 77 -0.69 -9.27 -17.74
CA TYR A 77 -0.71 -8.02 -16.98
C TYR A 77 -1.54 -8.14 -15.71
N ARG A 78 -2.67 -8.85 -15.76
CA ARG A 78 -3.51 -9.11 -14.57
C ARG A 78 -2.79 -9.97 -13.55
N THR A 79 -2.06 -10.98 -14.02
CA THR A 79 -1.22 -11.85 -13.19
C THR A 79 -0.15 -11.03 -12.48
N LEU A 80 0.60 -10.19 -13.22
CA LEU A 80 1.61 -9.30 -12.64
C LEU A 80 1.00 -8.30 -11.66
N LEU A 81 -0.14 -7.69 -12.01
CA LEU A 81 -0.82 -6.75 -11.15
C LEU A 81 -1.24 -7.41 -9.82
N MET A 82 -1.77 -8.62 -9.89
CA MET A 82 -2.15 -9.38 -8.71
C MET A 82 -0.93 -9.74 -7.85
N GLU A 83 0.20 -10.10 -8.46
CA GLU A 83 1.47 -10.30 -7.75
C GLU A 83 1.91 -9.04 -7.01
N ILE A 84 1.91 -7.87 -7.67
CA ILE A 84 2.32 -6.59 -7.06
C ILE A 84 1.40 -6.23 -5.88
N LEU A 85 0.08 -6.34 -6.08
CA LEU A 85 -0.91 -6.06 -5.03
C LEU A 85 -0.74 -7.02 -3.85
N SER A 86 -0.48 -8.31 -4.11
CA SER A 86 -0.23 -9.31 -3.07
C SER A 86 1.04 -9.05 -2.27
N TRP A 87 2.10 -8.60 -2.93
CA TRP A 87 3.34 -8.24 -2.26
C TRP A 87 3.13 -7.03 -1.36
N ARG A 88 2.40 -6.03 -1.84
CA ARG A 88 2.11 -4.83 -1.04
C ARG A 88 1.22 -5.14 0.17
N LEU A 89 0.22 -6.01 0.00
CA LEU A 89 -0.62 -6.45 1.12
C LEU A 89 0.22 -7.19 2.17
N ARG A 90 1.10 -8.11 1.77
CA ARG A 90 2.04 -8.79 2.69
C ARG A 90 2.95 -7.82 3.43
N TYR A 91 3.48 -6.81 2.74
CA TYR A 91 4.26 -5.76 3.39
C TYR A 91 3.46 -5.03 4.47
N LEU A 92 2.21 -4.65 4.18
CA LEU A 92 1.36 -3.98 5.16
C LEU A 92 0.98 -4.88 6.33
N THR A 93 0.73 -6.18 6.09
CA THR A 93 0.51 -7.16 7.16
C THR A 93 1.74 -7.28 8.06
N ALA A 94 2.95 -7.34 7.49
CA ALA A 94 4.19 -7.39 8.27
C ALA A 94 4.41 -6.11 9.09
N GLN A 95 4.13 -4.93 8.51
CA GLN A 95 4.16 -3.66 9.24
C GLN A 95 3.13 -3.65 10.37
N TYR A 96 1.93 -4.16 10.11
CA TYR A 96 0.88 -4.29 11.10
C TYR A 96 1.32 -5.17 12.28
N ASP A 97 1.88 -6.35 12.01
CA ASP A 97 2.35 -7.27 13.05
C ASP A 97 3.47 -6.65 13.89
N TYR A 98 4.40 -5.94 13.26
CA TYR A 98 5.45 -5.20 13.95
C TYR A 98 4.87 -4.15 14.90
N HIS A 99 3.99 -3.27 14.42
CA HIS A 99 3.40 -2.21 15.24
C HIS A 99 2.53 -2.78 16.37
N LEU A 100 1.87 -3.91 16.14
CA LEU A 100 1.09 -4.60 17.15
C LEU A 100 2.00 -5.18 18.24
N ALA A 101 3.11 -5.81 17.86
CA ALA A 101 4.10 -6.32 18.80
C ALA A 101 4.71 -5.21 19.64
N VAL A 102 5.05 -4.06 19.02
CA VAL A 102 5.53 -2.88 19.74
C VAL A 102 4.48 -2.41 20.75
N ALA A 103 3.23 -2.20 20.32
CA ALA A 103 2.12 -1.78 21.20
C ALA A 103 1.88 -2.74 22.38
N GLN A 104 2.17 -4.03 22.20
CA GLN A 104 2.10 -5.05 23.25
C GLN A 104 3.22 -4.95 24.29
N THR A 105 4.43 -4.64 23.84
CA THR A 105 5.62 -4.59 24.70
C THR A 105 5.78 -3.29 25.45
N LEU A 106 5.17 -2.21 24.96
CA LEU A 106 5.28 -0.90 25.59
C LEU A 106 4.42 -0.81 26.86
N THR A 107 5.11 -0.67 28.00
CA THR A 107 4.54 -0.15 29.25
C THR A 107 4.89 1.33 29.37
N GLY A 108 3.90 2.22 29.26
CA GLY A 108 4.06 3.65 29.60
C GLY A 108 4.24 4.65 28.43
N LEU A 109 4.46 4.21 27.19
CA LEU A 109 4.23 5.06 26.00
C LEU A 109 2.71 5.11 25.69
N PRO A 110 2.17 6.17 25.06
CA PRO A 110 0.76 6.23 24.73
C PRO A 110 0.44 5.14 23.72
N ARG A 111 -0.18 4.06 24.19
CA ARG A 111 -0.63 2.92 23.38
C ARG A 111 -1.53 3.40 22.25
N GLU A 112 -2.20 4.53 22.45
CA GLU A 112 -3.05 5.26 21.51
C GLU A 112 -2.34 5.64 20.21
N GLU A 113 -1.09 6.11 20.27
CA GLU A 113 -0.33 6.52 19.08
C GLU A 113 -0.03 5.32 18.18
N TRP A 114 0.36 4.20 18.79
CA TRP A 114 0.60 2.95 18.09
C TRP A 114 -0.68 2.35 17.51
N ILE A 115 -1.80 2.50 18.23
CA ILE A 115 -3.11 2.10 17.71
C ILE A 115 -3.51 2.96 16.51
N ALA A 116 -3.31 4.28 16.54
CA ALA A 116 -3.59 5.14 15.39
C ALA A 116 -2.76 4.75 14.15
N ARG A 117 -1.50 4.33 14.35
CA ARG A 117 -0.66 3.77 13.27
C ARG A 117 -1.24 2.46 12.73
N LEU A 118 -1.68 1.55 13.61
CA LEU A 118 -2.33 0.30 13.20
C LEU A 118 -3.62 0.57 12.40
N GLU A 119 -4.44 1.52 12.83
CA GLU A 119 -5.65 1.93 12.12
C GLU A 119 -5.35 2.49 10.72
N THR A 120 -4.27 3.26 10.58
CA THR A 120 -3.81 3.76 9.28
C THR A 120 -3.39 2.61 8.36
N LEU A 121 -2.60 1.66 8.87
CA LEU A 121 -2.20 0.46 8.13
C LEU A 121 -3.42 -0.39 7.71
N LEU A 122 -4.43 -0.47 8.57
CA LEU A 122 -5.68 -1.16 8.25
C LEU A 122 -6.42 -0.52 7.07
N VAL A 123 -6.62 0.81 7.09
CA VAL A 123 -7.27 1.54 5.99
C VAL A 123 -6.51 1.35 4.67
N LEU A 124 -5.18 1.44 4.73
CA LEU A 124 -4.34 1.22 3.56
C LEU A 124 -4.50 -0.22 3.05
N SER A 125 -4.40 -1.21 3.93
CA SER A 125 -4.56 -2.63 3.57
C SER A 125 -5.92 -2.94 2.97
N GLN A 126 -7.01 -2.38 3.53
CA GLN A 126 -8.37 -2.49 2.99
C GLN A 126 -8.45 -1.94 1.56
N THR A 127 -7.81 -0.79 1.30
CA THR A 127 -7.76 -0.20 -0.05
C THR A 127 -7.09 -1.14 -1.05
N TRP A 128 -6.03 -1.84 -0.63
CA TRP A 128 -5.36 -2.83 -1.47
C TRP A 128 -6.21 -4.07 -1.72
N VAL A 129 -6.87 -4.58 -0.67
CA VAL A 129 -7.79 -5.71 -0.79
C VAL A 129 -8.94 -5.36 -1.74
N GLY A 130 -9.53 -4.17 -1.63
CA GLY A 130 -10.57 -3.70 -2.54
C GLY A 130 -10.13 -3.63 -4.01
N LYS A 131 -8.86 -3.32 -4.28
CA LYS A 131 -8.28 -3.36 -5.63
C LYS A 131 -8.00 -4.81 -6.09
N LEU A 132 -7.66 -5.70 -5.16
CA LEU A 132 -7.30 -7.10 -5.44
C LEU A 132 -8.53 -7.95 -5.76
N LEU A 133 -9.63 -7.80 -5.02
CA LEU A 133 -10.86 -8.59 -5.17
C LEU A 133 -11.38 -8.71 -6.62
N PRO A 134 -11.57 -7.61 -7.39
CA PRO A 134 -12.06 -7.72 -8.76
C PRO A 134 -11.07 -8.46 -9.68
N ILE A 135 -9.76 -8.36 -9.42
CA ILE A 135 -8.72 -8.97 -10.26
C ILE A 135 -8.64 -10.47 -10.05
N ILE A 136 -8.93 -10.97 -8.83
CA ILE A 136 -8.90 -12.40 -8.51
C ILE A 136 -9.84 -13.19 -9.45
N GLN A 137 -10.98 -12.61 -9.81
CA GLN A 137 -11.96 -13.23 -10.71
C GLN A 137 -11.50 -13.25 -12.18
N GLU A 138 -10.54 -12.41 -12.54
CA GLU A 138 -10.06 -12.24 -13.92
C GLU A 138 -8.78 -13.03 -14.22
N VAL A 139 -8.14 -13.62 -13.20
CA VAL A 139 -6.89 -14.37 -13.35
C VAL A 139 -7.17 -15.88 -13.45
N ALA A 140 -6.62 -16.49 -14.50
CA ALA A 140 -6.84 -17.91 -14.78
C ALA A 140 -5.96 -18.86 -13.96
N ASP A 141 -4.83 -18.43 -13.42
CA ASP A 141 -3.90 -19.28 -12.66
C ASP A 141 -4.50 -19.69 -11.30
N PRO A 142 -4.89 -20.97 -11.11
CA PRO A 142 -5.55 -21.40 -9.89
C PRO A 142 -4.62 -21.43 -8.67
N ARG A 143 -3.31 -21.67 -8.87
CA ARG A 143 -2.34 -21.71 -7.77
C ARG A 143 -2.15 -20.33 -7.20
N LEU A 144 -2.05 -19.35 -8.09
CA LEU A 144 -1.93 -17.96 -7.71
C LEU A 144 -3.22 -17.49 -7.01
N VAL A 145 -4.40 -17.76 -7.57
CA VAL A 145 -5.69 -17.44 -6.93
C VAL A 145 -5.78 -18.06 -5.53
N LYS A 146 -5.38 -19.32 -5.35
CA LYS A 146 -5.37 -19.98 -4.04
C LYS A 146 -4.47 -19.23 -3.05
N ARG A 147 -3.25 -18.90 -3.43
CA ARG A 147 -2.29 -18.18 -2.58
C ARG A 147 -2.81 -16.79 -2.17
N ILE A 148 -3.53 -16.12 -3.07
CA ILE A 148 -4.16 -14.84 -2.75
C ILE A 148 -5.30 -15.01 -1.75
N ARG A 149 -6.12 -16.04 -1.89
CA ARG A 149 -7.18 -16.32 -0.91
C ARG A 149 -6.61 -16.62 0.47
N GLU A 150 -5.55 -17.41 0.55
CA GLU A 150 -4.82 -17.66 1.82
C GLU A 150 -4.33 -16.34 2.44
N LEU A 151 -3.72 -15.47 1.63
CA LEU A 151 -3.29 -14.14 2.09
C LEU A 151 -4.44 -13.27 2.61
N LEU A 152 -5.63 -13.34 1.98
CA LEU A 152 -6.81 -12.59 2.42
C LEU A 152 -7.36 -13.13 3.74
N VAL A 153 -7.36 -14.45 3.93
CA VAL A 153 -7.76 -15.10 5.19
C VAL A 153 -6.80 -14.71 6.31
N ASP A 154 -5.48 -14.76 6.05
CA ASP A 154 -4.47 -14.33 7.03
C ASP A 154 -4.63 -12.86 7.42
N TRP A 155 -4.91 -12.00 6.44
CA TRP A 155 -5.18 -10.59 6.66
C TRP A 155 -6.41 -10.37 7.57
N VAL A 156 -7.55 -11.02 7.29
CA VAL A 156 -8.75 -10.94 8.14
C VAL A 156 -8.50 -11.49 9.54
N SER A 157 -7.77 -12.60 9.65
CA SER A 157 -7.38 -13.18 10.94
C SER A 157 -6.55 -12.19 11.78
N GLY A 158 -5.62 -11.47 11.15
CA GLY A 158 -4.87 -10.39 11.78
C GLY A 158 -5.77 -9.29 12.33
N ILE A 159 -6.80 -8.88 11.59
CA ILE A 159 -7.77 -7.88 12.04
C ILE A 159 -8.60 -8.40 13.22
N ARG A 160 -9.07 -9.65 13.16
CA ARG A 160 -9.79 -10.29 14.30
C ARG A 160 -8.92 -10.31 15.56
N ASN A 161 -7.64 -10.64 15.41
CA ASN A 161 -6.67 -10.62 16.50
C ASN A 161 -6.49 -9.21 17.07
N LEU A 162 -6.47 -8.16 16.23
CA LEU A 162 -6.45 -6.77 16.70
C LEU A 162 -7.62 -6.48 17.62
N VAL A 163 -8.83 -6.75 17.14
CA VAL A 163 -10.08 -6.42 17.82
C VAL A 163 -10.13 -7.14 19.17
N ALA A 164 -9.74 -8.42 19.21
CA ALA A 164 -9.63 -9.19 20.43
C ALA A 164 -8.62 -8.59 21.42
N LYS A 165 -7.43 -8.20 20.95
CA LYS A 165 -6.39 -7.59 21.79
C LYS A 165 -6.81 -6.22 22.33
N LEU A 166 -7.35 -5.35 21.49
CA LEU A 166 -7.86 -4.04 21.90
C LEU A 166 -8.89 -4.19 23.03
N LYS A 167 -9.84 -5.12 22.86
CA LYS A 167 -10.83 -5.44 23.90
C LYS A 167 -10.17 -5.87 25.21
N SER A 168 -9.15 -6.73 25.14
CA SER A 168 -8.41 -7.17 26.34
C SER A 168 -7.64 -6.03 27.04
N TRP A 169 -7.30 -4.97 26.31
CA TRP A 169 -6.65 -3.77 26.84
C TRP A 169 -7.63 -2.70 27.32
N GLY A 170 -8.94 -2.97 27.31
CA GLY A 170 -9.96 -1.99 27.65
C GLY A 170 -10.12 -0.88 26.59
N MET A 171 -9.67 -1.13 25.36
CA MET A 171 -9.72 -0.20 24.24
C MET A 171 -10.66 -0.71 23.16
N ALA A 172 -11.13 0.20 22.30
CA ALA A 172 -11.91 -0.14 21.12
C ALA A 172 -11.41 0.67 19.94
N SER A 173 -11.43 0.06 18.76
CA SER A 173 -11.18 0.75 17.49
C SER A 173 -12.38 0.56 16.58
N ALA A 174 -13.15 1.64 16.38
CA ALA A 174 -14.24 1.65 15.42
C ALA A 174 -13.72 1.40 13.99
N GLN A 175 -12.47 1.81 13.71
CA GLN A 175 -11.84 1.55 12.42
C GLN A 175 -11.61 0.05 12.21
N ALA A 176 -11.01 -0.64 13.18
CA ALA A 176 -10.76 -2.07 13.08
C ALA A 176 -12.05 -2.87 12.90
N SER A 177 -13.09 -2.56 13.68
CA SER A 177 -14.40 -3.22 13.54
C SER A 177 -15.01 -2.99 12.16
N ARG A 178 -15.00 -1.75 11.64
CA ARG A 178 -15.53 -1.45 10.30
C ARG A 178 -14.79 -2.16 9.18
N VAL A 179 -13.46 -2.28 9.28
CA VAL A 179 -12.66 -3.01 8.29
C VAL A 179 -12.97 -4.51 8.35
N LEU A 180 -13.14 -5.06 9.55
CA LEU A 180 -13.51 -6.46 9.73
C LEU A 180 -14.91 -6.76 9.17
N GLU A 181 -15.90 -5.92 9.51
CA GLU A 181 -17.26 -6.01 8.97
C GLU A 181 -17.23 -5.93 7.44
N TRP A 182 -16.53 -4.95 6.88
CA TRP A 182 -16.37 -4.82 5.43
C TRP A 182 -15.76 -6.08 4.79
N ALA A 183 -14.76 -6.70 5.42
CA ALA A 183 -14.15 -7.90 4.88
C ALA A 183 -15.14 -9.09 4.84
N ILE A 184 -15.92 -9.25 5.91
CA ILE A 184 -16.98 -10.27 6.00
C ILE A 184 -18.05 -10.02 4.94
N ASP A 185 -18.51 -8.77 4.78
CA ASP A 185 -19.50 -8.39 3.77
C ASP A 185 -19.02 -8.66 2.33
N ASN A 186 -17.70 -8.70 2.12
CA ASN A 186 -17.08 -9.03 0.84
C ASN A 186 -16.69 -10.51 0.71
N GLY A 187 -17.15 -11.38 1.63
CA GLY A 187 -16.95 -12.82 1.57
C GLY A 187 -15.50 -13.26 1.85
N ILE A 188 -14.77 -12.47 2.65
CA ILE A 188 -13.43 -12.81 3.12
C ILE A 188 -13.57 -13.27 4.57
N ASP A 189 -13.71 -14.59 4.80
CA ASP A 189 -13.91 -15.17 6.13
C ASP A 189 -12.82 -16.15 6.58
#